data_AF-A0A926ENS5-F1
#
_entry.id   AF-A0A926ENS5-F1
#
_cell.length_a   1.000
_cell.length_b   1.000
_cell.length_c   1.000
_cell.angle_alpha   90.00
_cell.angle_beta   90.00
_cell.angle_gamma   90.00
#
_symmetry.space_group_name_H-M   'P 1'
#
loop_
_entity.id
_entity.type
_entity.pdbx_description
1 polymer ?
#
loop_
_entity_poly.entity_id
_entity_poly.type
_entity_poly.pdbx_seq_one_letter_code
_entity_poly.pdbx_strand_id
1 'polypeptide(L)' 'MQNPSNSPSKKRIIPISKNGEIVLPADILQELNITCGDQVILLEEENQIIIKKD' A
#
# COMPACT_ATOMS: atom_id res chain seq x y z
N MET A 1 25.54 17.47 7.59
CA MET A 1 24.98 16.39 6.74
C MET A 1 23.97 15.64 7.58
N GLN A 2 22.67 15.75 7.27
CA GLN A 2 21.62 15.00 7.97
C GLN A 2 21.26 13.78 7.12
N ASN A 3 21.43 12.59 7.66
CA ASN A 3 20.96 11.36 7.02
C ASN A 3 19.42 11.37 7.03
N PRO A 4 18.74 11.12 5.90
CA PRO A 4 17.30 10.94 5.91
C PRO A 4 16.97 9.72 6.78
N SER A 5 16.04 9.92 7.72
CA SER A 5 15.52 8.90 8.63
C SER A 5 15.04 7.69 7.83
N ASN A 6 15.85 6.64 7.78
CA ASN A 6 15.47 5.36 7.17
C ASN A 6 14.59 4.63 8.19
N SER A 7 13.34 5.09 8.30
CA SER A 7 12.34 4.46 9.17
C SER A 7 12.06 3.07 8.61
N PRO A 8 12.15 1.98 9.41
CA PRO A 8 11.91 0.64 8.91
C PRO A 8 10.49 0.55 8.34
N SER A 9 10.38 0.14 7.09
CA SER A 9 9.09 -0.08 6.43
C SER A 9 8.29 -1.10 7.26
N LYS A 10 7.14 -0.70 7.80
CA LYS A 10 6.25 -1.61 8.54
C LYS A 10 5.65 -2.61 7.54
N LYS A 11 6.25 -3.80 7.45
CA LYS A 11 5.69 -4.90 6.66
C LYS A 11 4.52 -5.52 7.44
N ARG A 12 3.37 -5.66 6.77
CA ARG A 12 2.17 -6.31 7.31
C ARG A 12 1.77 -7.46 6.38
N ILE A 13 1.46 -8.61 6.95
CA ILE A 13 0.91 -9.73 6.19
C ILE A 13 -0.59 -9.48 6.05
N ILE A 14 -1.08 -9.35 4.81
CA ILE A 14 -2.50 -9.20 4.49
C ILE A 14 -2.92 -10.46 3.72
N PRO A 15 -3.93 -11.21 4.21
CA PRO A 15 -4.41 -12.39 3.50
C PRO A 15 -5.14 -12.00 2.21
N ILE A 16 -5.00 -12.83 1.19
CA ILE A 16 -5.75 -12.71 -0.07
C ILE A 16 -7.09 -13.44 0.10
N SER A 17 -8.18 -12.79 -0.30
CA SER A 17 -9.52 -13.38 -0.29
C SER A 17 -9.60 -14.56 -1.28
N LYS A 18 -10.64 -15.40 -1.14
CA LYS A 18 -10.88 -16.51 -2.08
C LYS A 18 -11.10 -16.05 -3.52
N ASN A 19 -11.45 -14.79 -3.72
CA ASN A 19 -11.69 -14.19 -5.04
C ASN A 19 -10.43 -13.48 -5.58
N GLY A 20 -9.29 -13.56 -4.89
CA GLY A 20 -8.07 -12.86 -5.28
C GLY A 20 -8.02 -11.39 -4.84
N GLU A 21 -8.90 -10.95 -3.92
CA GLU A 21 -8.94 -9.56 -3.46
C GLU A 21 -8.03 -9.36 -2.25
N ILE A 22 -7.46 -8.16 -2.12
CA ILE A 22 -6.74 -7.72 -0.92
C ILE A 22 -7.54 -6.59 -0.30
N VAL A 23 -7.89 -6.72 0.98
CA VAL A 23 -8.55 -5.65 1.73
C VAL A 23 -7.48 -4.87 2.49
N LEU A 24 -7.25 -3.61 2.09
CA LEU A 24 -6.34 -2.73 2.81
C LEU A 24 -6.96 -2.30 4.14
N PRO A 25 -6.25 -2.49 5.27
CA PRO A 25 -6.63 -1.93 6.56
C PRO A 25 -6.83 -0.41 6.51
N ALA A 26 -7.77 0.09 7.31
CA ALA A 26 -8.16 1.51 7.31
C ALA A 26 -7.03 2.48 7.65
N ASP A 27 -6.10 2.06 8.52
CA ASP A 27 -4.88 2.82 8.84
C ASP A 27 -3.98 2.99 7.61
N ILE A 28 -3.82 1.96 6.77
CA ILE A 28 -3.06 2.06 5.52
C ILE A 28 -3.75 3.00 4.52
N LEU A 29 -5.08 2.91 4.40
CA LEU A 29 -5.84 3.83 3.56
C LEU A 29 -5.68 5.30 4.00
N GLN A 30 -5.66 5.55 5.32
CA GLN A 30 -5.41 6.87 5.89
C GLN A 30 -3.99 7.37 5.61
N GLU A 31 -2.98 6.50 5.78
CA GLU A 31 -1.57 6.84 5.47
C GLU A 31 -1.38 7.15 3.98
N LEU A 32 -2.10 6.45 3.09
CA LEU A 32 -2.08 6.68 1.63
C LEU A 32 -3.03 7.80 1.18
N ASN A 33 -3.85 8.35 2.08
CA ASN A 33 -4.91 9.31 1.79
C ASN A 33 -5.86 8.84 0.66
N ILE A 34 -6.22 7.56 0.66
CA ILE A 34 -7.14 6.93 -0.31
C ILE A 34 -8.51 6.79 0.34
N THR A 35 -9.55 7.23 -0.37
CA THR A 35 -10.94 7.12 0.06
C THR A 35 -11.76 6.27 -0.91
N CYS A 36 -12.93 5.80 -0.48
CA CYS A 36 -13.81 5.02 -1.36
C CYS A 36 -14.22 5.85 -2.58
N GLY A 37 -13.97 5.30 -3.78
CA GLY A 37 -14.24 5.96 -5.05
C GLY A 37 -13.02 6.64 -5.68
N ASP A 38 -11.91 6.77 -4.94
CA ASP A 38 -10.64 7.23 -5.53
C ASP A 38 -10.11 6.24 -6.56
N GLN A 39 -9.47 6.77 -7.61
CA GLN A 39 -8.69 5.97 -8.53
C GLN A 39 -7.30 5.72 -7.96
N VAL A 40 -6.79 4.51 -8.18
CA VAL A 40 -5.45 4.11 -7.74
C VAL A 40 -4.70 3.50 -8.92
N ILE A 41 -3.39 3.73 -8.95
CA ILE A 41 -2.47 3.13 -9.90
C ILE A 41 -1.85 1.90 -9.24
N LEU A 42 -1.89 0.78 -9.94
CA LEU A 42 -1.18 -0.44 -9.59
C LEU A 42 0.04 -0.58 -10.50
N LEU A 43 1.23 -0.67 -9.90
CA LEU A 43 2.49 -0.92 -10.61
C LEU A 43 3.03 -2.28 -10.18
N GLU A 44 3.53 -3.06 -11.12
CA GLU A 44 4.19 -4.33 -10.84
C GLU A 44 5.71 -4.16 -10.97
N GLU A 45 6.46 -4.43 -9.89
CA GLU A 45 7.91 -4.35 -9.85
C GLU A 45 8.50 -5.55 -9.11
N GLU A 46 9.36 -6.35 -9.78
CA GLU A 46 10.20 -7.37 -9.16
C GLU A 46 9.48 -8.28 -8.13
N ASN A 47 8.25 -8.70 -8.45
CA ASN A 47 7.33 -9.50 -7.59
C ASN A 47 6.58 -8.72 -6.49
N GLN A 48 6.45 -7.41 -6.62
CA GLN A 48 5.67 -6.56 -5.74
C GLN A 48 4.60 -5.81 -6.54
N ILE A 49 3.44 -5.62 -5.92
CA ILE A 49 2.42 -4.67 -6.40
C ILE A 49 2.56 -3.40 -5.56
N ILE A 50 2.87 -2.29 -6.21
CA ILE A 50 2.91 -0.97 -5.61
C ILE A 50 1.59 -0.27 -5.89
N ILE A 51 0.96 0.21 -4.82
CA ILE A 51 -0.31 0.96 -4.90
C ILE A 51 0.02 2.44 -4.70
N LYS A 52 -0.38 3.27 -5.66
CA LYS A 52 -0.21 4.72 -5.59
C LYS A 52 -1.55 5.41 -5.84
N LYS A 53 -1.81 6.49 -5.11
CA LYS A 53 -2.91 7.40 -5.47
C LYS A 53 -2.57 8.13 -6.77
N ASP A 54 -3.53 8.20 -7.70
CA ASP A 54 -3.41 9.03 -8.91
C ASP A 54 -3.33 10.53 -8.55
#